data_AF-A0A7K6ZB35-F1
#
_entry.id   AF-A0A7K6ZB35-F1
#
_cell.length_a   1.000
_cell.length_b   1.000
_cell.length_c   1.000
_cell.angle_alpha   90.00
_cell.angle_beta   90.00
_cell.angle_gamma   90.00
#
_symmetry.space_group_name_H-M   'P 1'
#
loop_
_entity.id
_entity.type
_entity.pdbx_description
1 polymer ?
#
loop_
_entity_poly.entity_id
_entity_poly.type
_entity_poly.pdbx_seq_one_letter_code
_entity_poly.pdbx_strand_id
1 'polypeptide(L)'
;HQPMLLLAITEFVANSAAFTYFTAGALQRNISSDMLPRRFPLKLKTKSMGLFSPQLQERYPDHPMELHLSARQQPRLSCRPNALHGALFISAEAFVVLPNATRVPAFLLNI
;
A
#
# COMPACT_ATOMS: atom_id res chain seq x y z
N HIS A 1 9.15 -41.03 -4.51
CA HIS A 1 9.34 -40.16 -5.69
C HIS A 1 10.55 -39.27 -5.45
N GLN A 2 11.58 -39.35 -6.31
CA GLN A 2 12.66 -38.36 -6.30
C GLN A 2 12.30 -37.22 -7.26
N PRO A 3 12.49 -35.96 -6.86
CA PRO A 3 12.18 -34.83 -7.72
C PRO A 3 13.08 -34.86 -8.96
N MET A 4 12.48 -34.68 -10.14
CA MET A 4 13.21 -34.65 -11.42
C MET A 4 14.02 -33.35 -11.60
N LEU A 5 13.81 -32.34 -10.75
CA LEU A 5 14.54 -31.07 -10.74
C LEU A 5 14.56 -30.48 -9.32
N LEU A 6 15.72 -30.01 -8.89
CA LEU A 6 15.89 -29.23 -7.66
C LEU A 6 16.43 -27.84 -8.02
N LEU A 7 15.72 -26.79 -7.64
CA LEU A 7 16.13 -25.40 -7.85
C LEU A 7 16.37 -24.73 -6.50
N ALA A 8 17.55 -24.13 -6.35
CA ALA A 8 17.88 -23.31 -5.20
C ALA A 8 17.77 -21.83 -5.58
N ILE A 9 16.87 -21.11 -4.91
CA ILE A 9 16.71 -19.66 -5.07
C ILE A 9 17.28 -18.99 -3.82
N THR A 10 18.23 -18.09 -4.02
CA THR A 10 18.84 -17.32 -2.92
C THR A 10 18.07 -16.03 -2.68
N GLU A 11 18.21 -15.48 -1.47
CA GLU A 11 17.68 -14.16 -1.14
C GLU A 11 18.24 -13.05 -2.06
N PHE A 12 19.42 -13.26 -2.67
CA PHE A 12 19.99 -12.34 -3.65
C PHE A 12 19.07 -12.14 -4.85
N VAL A 13 18.52 -13.22 -5.42
CA VAL A 13 17.59 -13.14 -6.57
C VAL A 13 16.37 -12.29 -6.22
N ALA A 14 15.79 -12.52 -5.04
CA ALA A 14 14.62 -11.80 -4.57
C ALA A 14 14.92 -10.32 -4.28
N ASN A 15 16.07 -10.02 -3.65
CA ASN A 15 16.50 -8.65 -3.36
C ASN A 15 16.88 -7.85 -4.61
N SER A 16 17.47 -8.50 -5.63
CA SER A 16 17.73 -7.88 -6.93
C SER A 16 16.43 -7.51 -7.63
N ALA A 17 15.42 -8.38 -7.61
CA ALA A 17 14.11 -8.05 -8.15
C ALA A 17 13.48 -6.87 -7.37
N ALA A 18 13.49 -6.91 -6.04
CA ALA A 18 12.98 -5.83 -5.21
C ALA A 18 13.68 -4.49 -5.48
N PHE A 19 15.00 -4.50 -5.72
CA PHE A 19 15.75 -3.32 -6.14
C PHE A 19 15.24 -2.78 -7.48
N THR A 20 15.15 -3.64 -8.50
CA THR A 20 14.71 -3.22 -9.84
C THR A 20 13.29 -2.64 -9.84
N TYR A 21 12.35 -3.28 -9.14
CA TYR A 21 10.98 -2.75 -9.06
C TYR A 21 10.91 -1.45 -8.27
N PHE A 22 11.72 -1.30 -7.22
CA PHE A 22 11.81 -0.06 -6.45
C PHE A 22 12.39 1.08 -7.30
N THR A 23 13.52 0.85 -7.96
CA THR A 23 14.18 1.89 -8.78
C THR A 23 13.39 2.25 -10.03
N ALA A 24 12.62 1.30 -10.58
CA ALA A 24 11.69 1.57 -11.67
C ALA A 24 10.44 2.38 -11.25
N GLY A 25 10.25 2.65 -9.95
CA GLY A 25 9.05 3.32 -9.44
C GLY A 25 7.78 2.46 -9.59
N ALA A 26 7.92 1.15 -9.80
CA ALA A 26 6.80 0.24 -9.99
C ALA A 26 6.10 -0.14 -8.67
N LEU A 27 6.76 0.10 -7.53
CA LEU A 27 6.21 -0.15 -6.19
C LEU A 27 5.32 0.99 -5.71
N GLN A 28 4.27 1.28 -6.47
CA GLN A 28 3.24 2.26 -6.13
C GLN A 28 1.86 1.74 -6.52
N ARG A 29 0.85 2.08 -5.72
CA ARG A 29 -0.52 1.65 -5.96
C ARG A 29 -1.51 2.67 -5.43
N ASN A 30 -2.46 3.06 -6.27
CA ASN A 30 -3.58 3.89 -5.87
C ASN A 30 -4.78 2.99 -5.59
N ILE A 31 -5.38 3.16 -4.42
CA ILE A 31 -6.55 2.42 -3.96
C ILE A 31 -7.70 3.41 -3.85
N SER A 32 -8.71 3.21 -4.69
CA SER A 32 -9.95 3.98 -4.68
C SER A 32 -11.04 3.24 -3.90
N SER A 33 -12.08 3.97 -3.48
CA SER A 33 -13.12 3.41 -2.60
C SER A 33 -13.90 2.22 -3.18
N ASP A 34 -13.98 2.12 -4.49
CA ASP A 34 -14.63 1.07 -5.27
C ASP A 34 -13.81 -0.22 -5.36
N MET A 35 -12.49 -0.12 -5.19
CA MET A 35 -11.58 -1.29 -5.20
C MET A 35 -11.69 -2.11 -3.92
N LEU A 36 -12.22 -1.53 -2.84
CA LEU A 36 -12.36 -2.24 -1.57
C LEU A 36 -13.58 -3.17 -1.58
N PRO A 37 -13.42 -4.43 -1.12
CA PRO A 37 -14.54 -5.35 -1.00
C PRO A 37 -15.65 -4.77 -0.12
N ARG A 38 -16.92 -5.03 -0.47
CA ARG A 38 -18.07 -4.54 0.31
C ARG A 38 -18.06 -4.97 1.79
N ARG A 39 -17.41 -6.09 2.10
CA ARG A 39 -17.27 -6.66 3.45
C ARG A 39 -16.14 -6.02 4.26
N PHE A 40 -15.29 -5.20 3.64
CA PHE A 40 -14.20 -4.55 4.34
C PHE A 40 -14.77 -3.51 5.33
N PRO A 41 -14.38 -3.55 6.61
CA PRO A 41 -15.03 -2.76 7.66
C PRO A 41 -14.81 -1.25 7.50
N LEU A 42 -13.73 -0.85 6.82
CA LEU A 42 -13.32 0.53 6.65
C LEU A 42 -13.52 0.98 5.20
N LYS A 43 -14.63 1.65 4.92
CA LYS A 43 -14.82 2.28 3.60
C LYS A 43 -13.87 3.46 3.45
N LEU A 44 -13.29 3.67 2.27
CA LEU A 44 -12.52 4.89 1.96
C LEU A 44 -13.48 6.04 1.66
N LYS A 45 -14.09 6.55 2.73
CA LYS A 45 -14.94 7.74 2.73
C LYS A 45 -14.59 8.59 3.94
N THR A 46 -14.74 9.90 3.83
CA THR A 46 -14.51 10.81 4.95
C THR A 46 -15.44 10.51 6.13
N LYS A 47 -16.66 10.01 5.88
CA LYS A 47 -17.61 9.61 6.92
C LYS A 47 -17.12 8.48 7.81
N SER A 48 -16.55 7.42 7.22
CA SER A 48 -15.94 6.32 7.98
C SER A 48 -14.60 6.71 8.61
N MET A 49 -13.85 7.59 7.94
CA MET A 49 -12.60 8.13 8.48
C MET A 49 -12.81 9.16 9.59
N GLY A 50 -14.02 9.73 9.72
CA GLY A 50 -14.40 10.66 10.78
C GLY A 50 -14.22 10.10 12.19
N LEU A 51 -14.24 8.77 12.35
CA LEU A 51 -13.91 8.12 13.62
C LEU A 51 -12.44 8.34 14.04
N PHE A 52 -11.54 8.46 13.06
CA PHE A 52 -10.10 8.67 13.29
C PHE A 52 -9.71 10.15 13.18
N SER A 53 -10.38 10.91 12.30
CA SER A 53 -10.12 12.34 12.08
C SER A 53 -11.44 13.10 11.92
N PRO A 54 -12.02 13.63 13.02
CA PRO A 54 -13.30 14.35 12.99
C PRO A 54 -13.27 15.57 12.08
N GLN A 55 -12.14 16.30 12.08
CA GLN A 55 -11.91 17.50 11.27
C GLN A 55 -12.07 17.23 9.76
N LEU A 56 -11.73 16.02 9.31
CA LEU A 56 -11.86 15.62 7.92
C LEU A 56 -13.33 15.50 7.49
N GLN A 57 -14.17 14.94 8.36
CA GLN A 57 -15.60 14.81 8.14
C GLN A 57 -16.32 16.16 8.23
N GLU A 58 -15.87 17.07 9.10
CA GLU A 58 -16.41 18.44 9.18
C GLU A 58 -16.12 19.25 7.92
N ARG A 59 -14.89 19.18 7.40
CA ARG A 59 -14.47 19.97 6.24
C ARG A 59 -14.95 19.38 4.90
N TYR A 60 -15.01 18.05 4.80
CA TYR A 60 -15.41 17.35 3.57
C TYR A 60 -16.41 16.24 3.89
N PRO A 61 -17.68 16.57 4.17
CA PRO A 61 -18.67 15.59 4.62
C PRO A 61 -19.02 14.56 3.54
N ASP A 62 -18.92 13.26 3.88
CA ASP A 62 -19.29 12.10 3.03
C ASP A 62 -18.69 12.08 1.60
N HIS A 63 -17.46 12.58 1.47
CA HIS A 63 -16.72 12.52 0.21
C HIS A 63 -15.96 11.19 0.06
N PRO A 64 -15.80 10.69 -1.17
CA PRO A 64 -14.94 9.55 -1.45
C PRO A 64 -13.47 9.90 -1.18
N MET A 65 -12.70 8.89 -0.77
CA MET A 65 -11.27 9.03 -0.55
C MET A 65 -10.49 8.07 -1.44
N GLU A 66 -9.26 8.47 -1.76
CA GLU A 66 -8.24 7.66 -2.43
C GLU A 66 -7.02 7.54 -1.54
N LEU A 67 -6.36 6.39 -1.57
CA LEU A 67 -5.13 6.12 -0.84
C LEU A 67 -4.02 5.81 -1.84
N HIS A 68 -2.97 6.62 -1.87
CA HIS A 68 -1.80 6.41 -2.70
C HIS A 68 -0.72 5.76 -1.86
N LEU A 69 -0.40 4.51 -2.18
CA LEU A 69 0.65 3.72 -1.55
C LEU A 69 1.90 3.82 -2.41
N SER A 70 3.06 4.07 -1.79
CA SER A 70 4.36 4.06 -2.47
C SER A 70 5.44 3.47 -1.56
N ALA A 71 6.39 2.74 -2.14
CA ALA A 71 7.55 2.28 -1.37
C ALA A 71 8.47 3.46 -1.04
N ARG A 72 8.86 3.59 0.23
CA ARG A 72 9.80 4.62 0.71
C ARG A 72 11.25 4.20 0.58
N GLN A 73 11.49 2.89 0.68
CA GLN A 73 12.80 2.28 0.61
C GLN A 73 12.70 0.95 -0.13
N GLN A 74 13.84 0.47 -0.62
CA GLN A 74 13.94 -0.84 -1.24
C GLN A 74 13.44 -1.93 -0.26
N PRO A 75 12.47 -2.76 -0.67
CA PRO A 75 12.06 -3.92 0.12
C PRO A 75 13.24 -4.88 0.31
N ARG A 76 13.39 -5.43 1.52
CA ARG A 76 14.43 -6.41 1.82
C ARG A 76 13.81 -7.76 2.16
N LEU A 77 14.33 -8.80 1.54
CA LEU A 77 13.93 -10.19 1.75
C LEU A 77 15.11 -10.97 2.32
N SER A 78 14.87 -11.79 3.32
CA SER A 78 15.87 -12.66 3.93
C SER A 78 15.36 -14.08 4.08
N CYS A 79 16.11 -15.03 3.56
CA CYS A 79 15.78 -16.45 3.63
C CYS A 79 16.40 -17.04 4.89
N ARG A 80 15.56 -17.40 5.88
CA ARG A 80 15.99 -18.14 7.07
C ARG A 80 15.52 -19.59 6.97
N PRO A 81 16.18 -20.54 7.66
CA PRO A 81 15.80 -21.95 7.62
C PRO A 81 14.33 -22.22 7.94
N ASN A 82 13.72 -21.38 8.79
CA ASN A 82 12.34 -21.55 9.24
C ASN A 82 11.33 -20.74 8.41
N ALA A 83 11.74 -19.64 7.78
CA ALA A 83 10.81 -18.72 7.12
C ALA A 83 11.53 -17.72 6.20
N LEU A 84 10.76 -17.23 5.22
CA LEU A 84 11.10 -16.02 4.49
C LEU A 84 10.68 -14.79 5.31
N HIS A 85 11.62 -13.89 5.56
CA HIS A 85 11.35 -12.62 6.21
C HIS A 85 11.38 -11.49 5.17
N GLY A 86 10.46 -10.55 5.30
CA GLY A 86 10.39 -9.36 4.46
C GLY A 86 10.27 -8.10 5.30
N ALA A 87 11.02 -7.07 4.93
CA ALA A 87 10.85 -5.71 5.44
C ALA A 87 10.42 -4.81 4.27
N LEU A 88 9.27 -4.16 4.44
CA LEU A 88 8.68 -3.27 3.45
C LEU A 88 8.33 -1.95 4.13
N PHE A 89 8.83 -0.85 3.58
CA PHE A 89 8.59 0.49 4.10
C PHE A 89 7.71 1.24 3.09
N ILE A 90 6.49 1.58 3.49
CA ILE A 90 5.48 2.16 2.61
C ILE A 90 5.10 3.55 3.12
N SER A 91 4.81 4.47 2.21
CA SER A 91 4.09 5.71 2.49
C SER A 91 2.68 5.56 1.96
N ALA A 92 1.70 5.92 2.79
CA ALA A 92 0.30 5.89 2.45
C ALA A 92 -0.25 7.32 2.55
N GLU A 93 -0.45 7.96 1.41
CA GLU A 93 -0.99 9.31 1.32
C GLU A 93 -2.48 9.25 1.01
N ALA A 94 -3.30 9.86 1.88
CA ALA A 94 -4.74 9.87 1.73
C ALA A 94 -5.20 11.17 1.08
N PHE A 95 -6.10 11.06 0.11
CA PHE A 95 -6.71 12.17 -0.61
C PHE A 95 -8.22 12.14 -0.47
N VAL A 96 -8.83 13.31 -0.33
CA VAL A 96 -10.26 13.51 -0.53
C VAL A 96 -10.49 13.84 -2.00
N VAL A 97 -11.40 13.12 -2.64
CA VAL A 97 -11.78 13.39 -4.02
C VAL A 97 -13.02 14.27 -4.03
N LEU A 98 -12.85 15.49 -4.52
CA LEU A 98 -13.94 16.47 -4.67
C LEU A 98 -14.80 16.17 -5.92
N PRO A 99 -16.02 16.72 -6.01
CA PRO A 99 -16.92 16.49 -7.16
C PRO A 99 -16.34 16.96 -8.50
N ASN A 100 -15.39 17.89 -8.46
CA ASN A 100 -14.64 18.38 -9.63
C ASN A 100 -13.43 17.48 -10.01
N ALA A 101 -13.37 16.26 -9.48
CA ALA A 101 -12.26 15.31 -9.60
C ALA A 101 -10.90 15.81 -9.08
N THR A 102 -10.88 16.90 -8.32
CA THR A 102 -9.66 17.40 -7.68
C THR A 102 -9.37 16.58 -6.44
N ARG A 103 -8.09 16.23 -6.25
CA ARG A 103 -7.60 15.49 -5.09
C ARG A 103 -7.01 16.46 -4.08
N VAL A 104 -7.57 16.47 -2.88
CA VAL A 104 -7.04 17.29 -1.77
C VAL A 104 -6.31 16.37 -0.80
N PRO A 105 -5.01 16.60 -0.52
CA PRO A 105 -4.27 15.79 0.44
C PRO A 105 -4.88 15.95 1.84
N ALA A 106 -5.16 14.83 2.49
CA ALA A 106 -5.74 14.78 3.84
C ALA A 106 -4.66 14.52 4.89
N PHE A 107 -3.90 13.44 4.74
CA PHE A 107 -2.83 13.07 5.67
C PHE A 107 -1.84 12.09 5.00
N LEU A 108 -0.65 11.98 5.59
CA LEU A 108 0.41 11.07 5.17
C LEU A 108 0.74 10.11 6.32
N LEU A 109 0.69 8.81 6.05
CA LEU A 109 1.12 7.77 6.98
C LEU A 109 2.41 7.12 6.49
N ASN A 110 3.34 6.95 7.42
CA ASN A 110 4.64 6.37 7.18
C ASN A 110 4.71 5.03 7.93
N ILE A 111 4.57 3.94 7.19
CA ILE A 111 4.48 2.56 7.71
C ILE A 111 5.75 1.78 7.41
#